data_AF-A0A1F6G012-F1
#
_entry.id   AF-A0A1F6G012-F1
#
_cell.length_a   1.000
_cell.length_b   1.000
_cell.length_c   1.000
_cell.angle_alpha   90.00
_cell.angle_beta   90.00
_cell.angle_gamma   90.00
#
_symmetry.space_group_name_H-M   'P 1'
#
loop_
_entity.id
_entity.type
_entity.pdbx_description
1 polymer ?
#
loop_
_entity_poly.entity_id
_entity_poly.type
_entity_poly.pdbx_seq_one_letter_code
_entity_poly.pdbx_strand_id
1 'polypeptide(L)'
;MKKIQNNLHYFEISKNNQEKLLDNFYVFDEKHPDLNKYIKNTKEIKNLLITIRTLQSKKEKSAVIDKYFLELSKIIGKYSNCSEFACFVNACDNIINEAKNEMNLLKKITEKYFTKRVLNEIVPEEWVQAILDANSSRKKGKCGENKLIHILEKRGFKEVFDWDDFLKADYCVVKFSKKFSLKNVRKNLDVKIKTKKQNKTLDLIIKAKSETLLCEAKHLNTSGGGQDKQISELIEILGLTEKNGVSYISFLDGKYSNILLSDSGHGDKITTQRKEIKKFLNNNPDNYWVNTAGFTSLISDLK
;
A
#
# COMPACT_ATOMS: atom_id res chain seq x y z
N MET A 1 15.16 23.86 22.68
CA MET A 1 14.69 22.51 22.31
C MET A 1 13.86 21.98 23.46
N LYS A 2 12.64 21.49 23.21
CA LYS A 2 11.96 20.68 24.23
C LYS A 2 12.70 19.36 24.35
N LYS A 3 12.83 18.84 25.57
CA LYS A 3 13.45 17.53 25.80
C LYS A 3 12.48 16.47 25.28
N ILE A 4 12.97 15.50 24.51
CA ILE A 4 12.18 14.33 24.11
C ILE A 4 11.55 13.68 25.34
N GLN A 5 10.26 13.41 25.27
CA GLN A 5 9.52 12.76 26.34
C GLN A 5 9.54 11.24 26.20
N ASN A 6 9.12 10.54 27.25
CA ASN A 6 9.00 9.09 27.27
C ASN A 6 8.01 8.61 26.17
N ASN A 7 8.23 7.43 25.58
CA ASN A 7 7.37 6.90 24.53
C ASN A 7 5.86 6.83 24.88
N LEU A 8 5.51 6.57 26.14
CA LEU A 8 4.14 6.55 26.64
C LEU A 8 3.45 7.92 26.50
N HIS A 9 4.22 9.02 26.56
CA HIS A 9 3.68 10.35 26.30
C HIS A 9 3.12 10.47 24.88
N TYR A 10 3.90 10.08 23.87
CA TYR A 10 3.46 10.15 22.47
C TYR A 10 2.41 9.09 22.12
N PHE A 11 2.43 7.95 22.82
CA PHE A 11 1.36 6.96 22.76
C PHE A 11 0.03 7.54 23.28
N GLU A 12 0.03 8.21 24.42
CA GLU A 12 -1.16 8.89 24.97
C GLU A 12 -1.64 10.03 24.08
N ILE A 13 -0.73 10.80 23.46
CA ILE A 13 -1.12 11.78 22.43
C ILE A 13 -1.84 11.08 21.28
N SER A 14 -1.31 9.96 20.79
CA SER A 14 -1.92 9.21 19.70
C SER A 14 -3.31 8.67 20.07
N LYS A 15 -3.44 8.17 21.31
CA LYS A 15 -4.70 7.68 21.84
C LYS A 15 -5.76 8.78 21.95
N ASN A 16 -5.37 9.97 22.43
CA ASN A 16 -6.27 11.09 22.67
C ASN A 16 -6.59 11.92 21.41
N ASN A 17 -5.88 11.69 20.31
CA ASN A 17 -6.07 12.41 19.05
C ASN A 17 -6.30 11.41 17.92
N GLN A 18 -7.58 11.17 17.60
CA GLN A 18 -7.98 10.21 16.58
C GLN A 18 -7.54 10.61 15.17
N GLU A 19 -7.22 9.60 14.36
CA GLU A 19 -7.06 9.74 12.92
C GLU A 19 -8.34 10.22 12.26
N LYS A 20 -8.18 11.06 11.24
CA LYS A 20 -9.30 11.54 10.43
C LYS A 20 -9.90 10.36 9.66
N LEU A 21 -11.23 10.36 9.55
CA LEU A 21 -11.94 9.35 8.74
C LEU A 21 -11.72 9.56 7.24
N LEU A 22 -11.47 10.80 6.84
CA LEU A 22 -11.11 11.20 5.48
C LEU A 22 -9.83 12.03 5.55
N ASP A 23 -8.76 11.48 4.99
CA ASP A 23 -7.46 12.13 4.91
C ASP A 23 -7.03 12.26 3.45
N ASN A 24 -6.77 13.50 3.04
CA ASN A 24 -6.43 13.87 1.66
C ASN A 24 -5.17 13.17 1.13
N PHE A 25 -4.27 12.69 1.99
CA PHE A 25 -3.14 11.85 1.55
C PHE A 25 -3.57 10.53 0.92
N TYR A 26 -4.80 10.09 1.17
CA TYR A 26 -5.35 8.82 0.71
C TYR A 26 -6.61 8.98 -0.15
N VAL A 27 -6.94 10.21 -0.56
CA VAL A 27 -8.04 10.53 -1.47
C VAL A 27 -7.50 10.62 -2.89
N PHE A 28 -8.18 9.93 -3.81
CA PHE A 28 -7.88 9.94 -5.25
C PHE A 28 -9.20 10.14 -5.99
N ASP A 29 -9.75 11.34 -5.88
CA ASP A 29 -11.05 11.76 -6.41
C ASP A 29 -10.96 12.41 -7.80
N GLU A 30 -9.75 12.76 -8.23
CA GLU A 30 -9.49 13.28 -9.56
C GLU A 30 -9.70 12.22 -10.66
N LYS A 31 -10.23 12.66 -11.80
CA LYS A 31 -10.34 11.81 -13.00
C LYS A 31 -8.98 11.26 -13.39
N HIS A 32 -8.96 9.99 -13.81
CA HIS A 32 -7.69 9.39 -14.21
C HIS A 32 -7.14 10.11 -15.45
N PRO A 33 -5.86 10.54 -15.46
CA PRO A 33 -5.30 11.31 -16.58
C PRO A 33 -5.32 10.55 -17.91
N ASP A 34 -5.25 9.22 -17.85
CA ASP A 34 -5.35 8.32 -19.01
C ASP A 34 -6.76 7.75 -19.26
N LEU A 35 -7.83 8.28 -18.66
CA LEU A 35 -9.19 7.71 -18.72
C LEU A 35 -9.66 7.43 -20.16
N ASN A 36 -9.42 8.36 -21.08
CA ASN A 36 -9.76 8.19 -22.50
C ASN A 36 -9.06 6.98 -23.16
N LYS A 37 -7.83 6.66 -22.74
CA LYS A 37 -7.10 5.48 -23.25
C LYS A 37 -7.72 4.19 -22.75
N TYR A 38 -8.15 4.16 -21.49
CA TYR A 38 -8.91 3.04 -20.92
C TYR A 38 -10.24 2.83 -21.65
N ILE A 39 -11.02 3.89 -21.86
CA ILE A 39 -12.30 3.81 -22.57
C ILE A 39 -12.10 3.29 -23.99
N LYS A 40 -11.13 3.84 -24.73
CA LYS A 40 -10.83 3.39 -26.10
C LYS A 40 -10.46 1.90 -26.14
N ASN A 41 -9.57 1.46 -25.25
CA ASN A 41 -9.16 0.06 -25.20
C ASN A 41 -10.31 -0.88 -24.80
N THR A 42 -11.17 -0.48 -23.84
CA THR A 42 -12.36 -1.25 -23.46
C THR A 42 -13.34 -1.37 -24.64
N LYS A 43 -13.55 -0.30 -25.42
CA LYS A 43 -14.36 -0.34 -26.65
C LYS A 43 -13.80 -1.34 -27.66
N GLU A 44 -12.50 -1.31 -27.91
CA GLU A 44 -11.84 -2.24 -28.84
C GLU A 44 -11.98 -3.70 -28.39
N ILE A 45 -11.77 -3.98 -27.09
CA ILE A 45 -11.99 -5.32 -26.52
C ILE A 45 -13.43 -5.79 -26.73
N LYS A 46 -14.42 -4.93 -26.44
CA LYS A 46 -15.84 -5.27 -26.63
C LYS A 46 -16.17 -5.56 -28.10
N ASN A 47 -15.68 -4.73 -29.01
CA ASN A 47 -15.91 -4.91 -30.45
C ASN A 47 -15.36 -6.26 -30.93
N LEU A 48 -14.17 -6.65 -30.48
CA LEU A 48 -13.59 -7.96 -30.79
C LEU A 48 -14.42 -9.12 -30.19
N LEU A 49 -14.87 -8.99 -28.94
CA LEU A 49 -15.72 -9.99 -28.29
C LEU A 49 -17.07 -10.17 -29.01
N ILE A 50 -17.71 -9.07 -29.41
CA ILE A 50 -18.95 -9.07 -30.20
C ILE A 50 -18.70 -9.73 -31.55
N THR A 51 -17.59 -9.38 -32.22
CA THR A 51 -17.21 -9.96 -33.51
C THR A 51 -17.02 -11.46 -33.40
N ILE A 52 -16.24 -11.93 -32.43
CA ILE A 52 -16.01 -13.35 -32.16
C ILE A 52 -17.35 -14.08 -31.96
N ARG A 53 -18.22 -13.58 -31.07
CA ARG A 53 -19.53 -14.20 -30.81
C ARG A 53 -20.41 -14.24 -32.05
N THR A 54 -20.39 -13.18 -32.86
CA THR A 54 -21.17 -13.09 -34.11
C THR A 54 -20.69 -14.13 -35.12
N LEU A 55 -19.38 -14.25 -35.33
CA LEU A 55 -18.79 -15.23 -36.23
C LEU A 55 -19.07 -16.67 -35.78
N GLN A 56 -18.99 -16.95 -34.47
CA GLN A 56 -19.37 -18.24 -33.91
C GLN A 56 -20.84 -18.57 -34.14
N SER A 57 -21.74 -17.60 -33.92
CA SER A 57 -23.18 -17.77 -34.13
C SER A 57 -23.53 -18.04 -35.60
N LYS A 58 -22.76 -17.47 -36.53
CA LYS A 58 -22.85 -17.71 -37.98
C LYS A 58 -22.15 -19.00 -38.44
N LYS A 59 -21.54 -19.77 -37.52
CA LYS A 59 -20.77 -20.99 -37.81
C LYS A 59 -19.65 -20.76 -38.83
N GLU A 60 -18.98 -19.62 -38.73
CA GLU A 60 -17.83 -19.29 -39.57
C GLU A 60 -16.65 -20.24 -39.33
N LYS A 61 -15.72 -20.27 -40.29
CA LYS A 61 -14.52 -21.14 -40.21
C LYS A 61 -13.71 -20.80 -38.96
N SER A 62 -13.29 -21.84 -38.21
CA SER A 62 -12.46 -21.68 -37.01
C SER A 62 -11.20 -20.84 -37.24
N ALA A 63 -10.53 -21.02 -38.38
CA ALA A 63 -9.36 -20.24 -38.76
C ALA A 63 -9.64 -18.72 -38.88
N VAL A 64 -10.87 -18.31 -39.20
CA VAL A 64 -11.27 -16.90 -39.24
C VAL A 64 -11.50 -16.38 -37.82
N ILE A 65 -12.22 -17.14 -37.00
CA ILE A 65 -12.49 -16.79 -35.59
C ILE A 65 -11.18 -16.66 -34.80
N ASP A 66 -10.22 -17.56 -35.06
CA ASP A 66 -8.91 -17.57 -34.39
C ASP A 66 -8.08 -16.31 -34.67
N LYS A 67 -8.26 -15.65 -35.83
CA LYS A 67 -7.62 -14.36 -36.10
C LYS A 67 -8.09 -13.29 -35.12
N TYR A 68 -9.38 -13.25 -34.80
CA TYR A 68 -9.94 -12.29 -33.85
C TYR A 68 -9.56 -12.60 -32.41
N PHE A 69 -9.37 -13.88 -32.05
CA PHE A 69 -8.77 -14.23 -30.76
C PHE A 69 -7.31 -13.77 -30.65
N LEU A 70 -6.53 -13.85 -31.74
CA LEU A 70 -5.18 -13.30 -31.79
C LEU A 70 -5.17 -11.78 -31.65
N GLU A 71 -6.12 -11.08 -32.29
CA GLU A 71 -6.29 -9.63 -32.13
C GLU A 71 -6.68 -9.25 -30.70
N LEU A 72 -7.61 -10.00 -30.10
CA LEU A 72 -8.01 -9.82 -28.70
C LEU A 72 -6.81 -9.99 -27.76
N SER A 73 -6.02 -11.04 -27.95
CA SER A 73 -4.78 -11.27 -27.20
C SER A 73 -3.80 -10.08 -27.30
N LYS A 74 -3.62 -9.53 -28.51
CA LYS A 74 -2.71 -8.40 -28.78
C LYS A 74 -3.19 -7.08 -28.16
N ILE A 75 -4.49 -6.80 -28.20
CA ILE A 75 -5.04 -5.52 -27.70
C ILE A 75 -5.10 -5.48 -26.17
N ILE A 76 -5.12 -6.65 -25.53
CA ILE A 76 -5.02 -6.77 -24.08
C ILE A 76 -3.63 -6.32 -23.62
N GLY A 77 -3.59 -5.22 -22.88
CA GLY A 77 -2.35 -4.59 -22.41
C GLY A 77 -2.57 -3.66 -21.22
N LYS A 78 -1.76 -2.60 -21.18
CA LYS A 78 -1.68 -1.66 -20.04
C LYS A 78 -3.03 -1.05 -19.66
N TYR A 79 -3.92 -0.80 -20.63
CA TYR A 79 -5.20 -0.12 -20.42
C TYR A 79 -6.40 -1.06 -20.31
N SER A 80 -6.18 -2.38 -20.23
CA SER A 80 -7.26 -3.37 -20.32
C SER A 80 -7.82 -3.77 -18.97
N ASN A 81 -7.12 -3.49 -17.87
CA ASN A 81 -7.49 -3.92 -16.52
C ASN A 81 -8.76 -3.25 -15.97
N CYS A 82 -9.36 -2.33 -16.72
CA CYS A 82 -10.62 -1.66 -16.41
C CYS A 82 -11.75 -2.04 -17.37
N SER A 83 -11.54 -3.04 -18.24
CA SER A 83 -12.61 -3.61 -19.05
C SER A 83 -13.40 -4.64 -18.25
N GLU A 84 -14.70 -4.77 -18.52
CA GLU A 84 -15.57 -5.76 -17.88
C GLU A 84 -15.10 -7.19 -18.17
N PHE A 85 -14.49 -7.41 -19.34
CA PHE A 85 -13.86 -8.69 -19.67
C PHE A 85 -12.67 -9.00 -18.77
N ALA A 86 -11.76 -8.05 -18.54
CA ALA A 86 -10.64 -8.25 -17.62
C ALA A 86 -11.10 -8.49 -16.18
N CYS A 87 -12.14 -7.78 -15.73
CA CYS A 87 -12.78 -8.06 -14.44
C CYS A 87 -13.36 -9.49 -14.38
N PHE A 88 -13.92 -9.98 -15.47
CA PHE A 88 -14.42 -11.35 -15.55
C PHE A 88 -13.31 -12.39 -15.57
N VAL A 89 -12.16 -12.11 -16.21
CA VAL A 89 -10.98 -12.97 -16.12
C VAL A 89 -10.55 -13.14 -14.67
N ASN A 90 -10.52 -12.05 -13.88
CA ASN A 90 -10.24 -12.12 -12.44
C ASN A 90 -11.27 -12.97 -11.69
N ALA A 91 -12.55 -12.89 -12.05
CA ALA A 91 -13.60 -13.74 -11.49
C ALA A 91 -13.48 -15.22 -11.89
N CYS A 92 -12.66 -15.54 -12.90
CA CYS A 92 -12.32 -16.91 -13.31
C CYS A 92 -11.01 -17.41 -12.66
N ASP A 93 -10.59 -16.80 -11.55
CA ASP A 93 -9.35 -17.12 -10.84
C ASP A 93 -8.11 -17.07 -11.76
N ASN A 94 -8.02 -15.99 -12.54
CA ASN A 94 -6.92 -15.77 -13.47
C ASN A 94 -6.58 -14.29 -13.58
N ILE A 95 -5.38 -13.99 -14.07
CA ILE A 95 -5.02 -12.61 -14.40
C ILE A 95 -4.99 -12.39 -15.90
N ILE A 96 -5.50 -11.24 -16.34
CA ILE A 96 -5.65 -10.91 -17.76
C ILE A 96 -4.34 -11.01 -18.57
N ASN A 97 -3.20 -10.73 -17.93
CA ASN A 97 -1.88 -10.83 -18.54
C ASN A 97 -1.41 -12.28 -18.78
N GLU A 98 -1.86 -13.23 -17.98
CA GLU A 98 -1.58 -14.66 -18.22
C GLU A 98 -2.56 -15.20 -19.25
N ALA A 99 -3.86 -14.90 -19.07
CA ALA A 99 -4.91 -15.35 -19.97
C ALA A 99 -4.65 -14.95 -21.43
N LYS A 100 -4.12 -13.75 -21.70
CA LYS A 100 -3.84 -13.31 -23.07
C LYS A 100 -2.71 -14.09 -23.76
N ASN A 101 -1.75 -14.63 -23.01
CA ASN A 101 -0.61 -15.37 -23.56
C ASN A 101 -0.99 -16.84 -23.81
N GLU A 102 -1.96 -17.35 -23.07
CA GLU A 102 -2.46 -18.73 -23.19
C GLU A 102 -3.73 -18.78 -24.05
N MET A 103 -3.57 -18.92 -25.36
CA MET A 103 -4.67 -18.85 -26.33
C MET A 103 -5.85 -19.78 -25.99
N ASN A 104 -5.57 -21.01 -25.57
CA ASN A 104 -6.62 -21.97 -25.19
C ASN A 104 -7.39 -21.52 -23.94
N LEU A 105 -6.72 -20.87 -23.00
CA LEU A 105 -7.34 -20.31 -21.82
C LEU A 105 -8.18 -19.09 -22.17
N LEU A 106 -7.67 -18.17 -23.00
CA LEU A 106 -8.41 -17.00 -23.48
C LEU A 106 -9.72 -17.41 -24.14
N LYS A 107 -9.69 -18.41 -25.03
CA LYS A 107 -10.89 -18.97 -25.68
C LYS A 107 -11.88 -19.50 -24.63
N LYS A 108 -11.43 -20.36 -23.70
CA LYS A 108 -12.29 -20.93 -22.65
C LYS A 108 -12.95 -19.87 -21.77
N ILE A 109 -12.21 -18.83 -21.37
CA ILE A 109 -12.77 -17.75 -20.55
C ILE A 109 -13.74 -16.90 -21.36
N THR A 110 -13.44 -16.67 -22.64
CA THR A 110 -14.34 -15.94 -23.56
C THR A 110 -15.68 -16.65 -23.74
N GLU A 111 -15.69 -17.97 -23.90
CA GLU A 111 -16.94 -18.76 -23.94
C GLU A 111 -17.74 -18.63 -22.62
N LYS A 112 -17.04 -18.71 -21.48
CA LYS A 112 -17.67 -18.47 -20.17
C LYS A 112 -18.25 -17.05 -20.08
N TYR A 113 -17.56 -16.06 -20.64
CA TYR A 113 -18.04 -14.68 -20.66
C TYR A 113 -19.34 -14.58 -21.47
N PHE A 114 -19.38 -15.14 -22.68
CA PHE A 114 -20.56 -15.11 -23.54
C PHE A 114 -21.79 -15.78 -22.92
N THR A 115 -21.59 -16.84 -22.14
CA THR A 115 -22.68 -17.57 -21.46
C THR A 115 -23.18 -16.87 -20.20
N LYS A 116 -22.37 -15.98 -19.58
CA LYS A 116 -22.68 -15.36 -18.28
C LYS A 116 -22.87 -13.85 -18.33
N ARG A 117 -22.63 -13.20 -19.47
CA ARG A 117 -22.67 -11.75 -19.62
C ARG A 117 -23.39 -11.33 -20.89
N VAL A 118 -24.07 -10.21 -20.80
CA VAL A 118 -24.67 -9.52 -21.95
C VAL A 118 -23.55 -8.79 -22.69
N LEU A 119 -23.45 -8.99 -24.00
CA LEU A 119 -22.57 -8.19 -24.85
C LEU A 119 -23.34 -6.98 -25.37
N ASN A 120 -22.74 -5.81 -25.25
CA ASN A 120 -23.22 -4.56 -25.84
C ASN A 120 -22.02 -3.67 -26.18
N GLU A 121 -22.24 -2.63 -26.97
CA GLU A 121 -21.19 -1.70 -27.42
C GLU A 121 -20.97 -0.53 -26.45
N ILE A 122 -21.82 -0.41 -25.43
CA ILE A 122 -21.84 0.75 -24.53
C ILE A 122 -20.65 0.64 -23.57
N VAL A 123 -19.81 1.68 -23.52
CA VAL A 123 -18.71 1.82 -22.57
C VAL A 123 -18.85 3.16 -21.86
N PRO A 124 -19.64 3.22 -20.76
CA PRO A 124 -19.81 4.43 -19.98
C PRO A 124 -18.47 4.83 -19.34
N GLU A 125 -18.15 6.12 -19.41
CA GLU A 125 -16.93 6.68 -18.81
C GLU A 125 -16.90 6.41 -17.30
N GLU A 126 -18.06 6.55 -16.65
CA GLU A 126 -18.28 6.41 -15.22
C GLU A 126 -17.97 4.99 -14.74
N TRP A 127 -18.24 3.98 -15.56
CA TRP A 127 -17.95 2.58 -15.22
C TRP A 127 -16.44 2.30 -15.24
N VAL A 128 -15.75 2.84 -16.25
CA VAL A 128 -14.28 2.73 -16.34
C VAL A 128 -13.62 3.47 -15.19
N GLN A 129 -14.07 4.69 -14.88
CA GLN A 129 -13.58 5.47 -13.76
C GLN A 129 -13.85 4.76 -12.41
N ALA A 130 -15.05 4.21 -12.18
CA ALA A 130 -15.35 3.48 -10.96
C ALA A 130 -14.43 2.27 -10.73
N ILE A 131 -14.06 1.55 -11.80
CA ILE A 131 -13.09 0.44 -11.69
C ILE A 131 -11.67 0.97 -11.38
N LEU A 132 -11.28 2.12 -11.96
CA LEU A 132 -10.01 2.78 -11.63
C LEU A 132 -9.97 3.22 -10.17
N ASP A 133 -11.06 3.78 -9.65
CA ASP A 133 -11.20 4.23 -8.27
C ASP A 133 -11.15 3.06 -7.29
N ALA A 134 -11.82 1.95 -7.60
CA ALA A 134 -11.74 0.72 -6.80
C ALA A 134 -10.30 0.18 -6.71
N ASN A 135 -9.54 0.32 -7.80
CA ASN A 135 -8.13 -0.08 -7.86
C ASN A 135 -7.16 0.90 -7.16
N SER A 136 -7.61 2.11 -6.81
CA SER A 136 -6.79 3.14 -6.14
C SER A 136 -6.24 2.68 -4.78
N SER A 137 -6.91 1.74 -4.12
CA SER A 137 -6.49 1.14 -2.85
C SER A 137 -5.03 0.64 -2.89
N ARG A 138 -4.57 0.11 -4.03
CA ARG A 138 -3.19 -0.37 -4.23
C ARG A 138 -2.15 0.76 -4.16
N LYS A 139 -2.54 2.00 -4.43
CA LYS A 139 -1.65 3.18 -4.39
C LYS A 139 -1.42 3.67 -2.95
N LYS A 140 -2.26 3.27 -1.99
CA LYS A 140 -2.27 3.81 -0.62
C LYS A 140 -1.02 3.44 0.21
N GLY A 141 -0.33 2.34 -0.11
CA GLY A 141 0.91 1.95 0.58
C GLY A 141 1.97 3.06 0.55
N LYS A 142 2.29 3.56 -0.65
CA LYS A 142 3.27 4.65 -0.84
C LYS A 142 2.82 5.99 -0.25
N CYS A 143 1.52 6.17 -0.05
CA CYS A 143 0.96 7.43 0.48
C CYS A 143 1.30 7.63 1.95
N GLY A 144 1.36 6.55 2.74
CA GLY A 144 1.79 6.62 4.14
C GLY A 144 3.22 7.15 4.28
N GLU A 145 4.17 6.65 3.49
CA GLU A 145 5.53 7.20 3.44
C GLU A 145 5.54 8.69 3.10
N ASN A 146 4.80 9.08 2.06
CA ASN A 146 4.76 10.47 1.60
C ASN A 146 4.15 11.40 2.65
N LYS A 147 3.13 10.94 3.39
CA LYS A 147 2.54 11.69 4.50
C LYS A 147 3.55 11.95 5.61
N LEU A 148 4.30 10.92 6.00
CA LEU A 148 5.33 11.05 7.03
C LEU A 148 6.46 11.99 6.60
N ILE A 149 6.93 11.88 5.35
CA ILE A 149 7.94 12.78 4.79
C ILE A 149 7.43 14.23 4.79
N HIS A 150 6.18 14.47 4.36
CA HIS A 150 5.60 15.81 4.39
C HIS A 150 5.54 16.40 5.81
N ILE A 151 5.22 15.58 6.82
CA ILE A 151 5.25 16.01 8.22
C ILE A 151 6.68 16.38 8.66
N LEU A 152 7.67 15.59 8.27
CA LEU A 152 9.10 15.81 8.55
C LEU A 152 9.62 17.08 7.85
N GLU A 153 9.31 17.28 6.57
CA GLU A 153 9.69 18.45 5.79
C GLU A 153 9.16 19.75 6.39
N LYS A 154 7.90 19.75 6.84
CA LYS A 154 7.31 20.88 7.57
C LYS A 154 8.04 21.22 8.88
N ARG A 155 8.85 20.29 9.40
CA ARG A 155 9.71 20.47 10.59
C ARG A 155 11.17 20.67 10.22
N GLY A 156 11.48 20.90 8.95
CA GLY A 156 12.82 21.20 8.45
C GLY A 156 13.75 20.00 8.41
N PHE A 157 13.20 18.80 8.20
CA PHE A 157 13.99 17.64 7.78
C PHE A 157 14.11 17.64 6.25
N LYS A 158 15.28 17.28 5.73
CA LYS A 158 15.52 17.17 4.29
C LYS A 158 15.43 15.71 3.84
N GLU A 159 14.71 15.43 2.76
CA GLU A 159 14.81 14.11 2.10
C GLU A 159 16.18 13.99 1.40
N VAL A 160 16.90 12.90 1.68
CA VAL A 160 18.24 12.61 1.11
C VAL A 160 18.24 11.28 0.36
N PHE A 161 19.18 11.11 -0.57
CA PHE A 161 19.18 9.98 -1.51
C PHE A 161 20.49 9.18 -1.55
N ASP A 162 21.47 9.55 -0.72
CA ASP A 162 22.75 8.86 -0.56
C ASP A 162 23.27 8.94 0.88
N TRP A 163 24.22 8.06 1.20
CA TRP A 163 24.77 7.93 2.54
C TRP A 163 25.62 9.13 2.96
N ASP A 164 26.29 9.81 2.03
CA ASP A 164 27.14 10.94 2.37
C ASP A 164 26.28 12.12 2.84
N ASP A 165 25.19 12.40 2.13
CA ASP A 165 24.20 13.39 2.53
C ASP A 165 23.52 13.03 3.85
N PHE A 166 23.16 11.75 4.05
CA PHE A 166 22.57 11.27 5.31
C PHE A 166 23.52 11.43 6.51
N LEU A 167 24.81 11.13 6.32
CA LEU A 167 25.81 11.24 7.39
C LEU A 167 26.13 12.70 7.72
N LYS A 168 26.12 13.60 6.73
CA LYS A 168 26.41 15.04 6.91
C LYS A 168 25.24 15.85 7.46
N ALA A 169 24.00 15.50 7.10
CA ALA A 169 22.83 16.26 7.53
C ALA A 169 22.47 15.99 9.00
N ASP A 170 22.12 17.03 9.75
CA ASP A 170 21.60 16.85 11.11
C ASP A 170 20.16 16.36 11.12
N TYR A 171 19.33 16.86 10.19
CA TYR A 171 17.91 16.54 10.14
C TYR A 171 17.54 16.06 8.75
N CYS A 172 17.42 14.76 8.58
CA CYS A 172 17.08 14.17 7.29
C CYS A 172 16.20 12.94 7.40
N VAL A 173 15.57 12.59 6.29
CA VAL A 173 14.80 11.37 6.11
C VAL A 173 15.20 10.70 4.82
N VAL A 174 15.18 9.37 4.81
CA VAL A 174 15.40 8.58 3.60
C VAL A 174 14.53 7.34 3.61
N LYS A 175 14.09 6.94 2.42
CA LYS A 175 13.36 5.70 2.19
C LYS A 175 14.32 4.52 2.03
N PHE A 176 13.91 3.35 2.51
CA PHE A 176 14.61 2.13 2.13
C PHE A 176 14.59 1.94 0.61
N SER A 177 15.73 1.56 0.05
CA SER A 177 15.94 1.50 -1.40
C SER A 177 17.10 0.56 -1.74
N LYS A 178 17.49 0.47 -3.02
CA LYS A 178 18.69 -0.29 -3.40
C LYS A 178 19.97 0.26 -2.71
N LYS A 179 20.09 1.58 -2.58
CA LYS A 179 21.22 2.24 -1.89
C LYS A 179 21.12 2.11 -0.38
N PHE A 180 19.91 2.30 0.17
CA PHE A 180 19.57 2.08 1.57
C PHE A 180 18.96 0.69 1.75
N SER A 181 19.68 -0.33 1.29
CA SER A 181 19.26 -1.72 1.43
C SER A 181 19.44 -2.18 2.87
N LEU A 182 18.70 -3.19 3.31
CA LEU A 182 18.83 -3.75 4.66
C LEU A 182 20.29 -4.09 5.01
N LYS A 183 21.06 -4.63 4.06
CA LYS A 183 22.49 -4.92 4.24
C LYS A 183 23.31 -3.64 4.52
N ASN A 184 23.09 -2.59 3.75
CA ASN A 184 23.81 -1.34 3.90
C ASN A 184 23.41 -0.61 5.18
N VAL A 185 22.12 -0.61 5.51
CA VAL A 185 21.60 -0.03 6.75
C VAL A 185 22.20 -0.72 7.97
N ARG A 186 22.19 -2.05 8.01
CA ARG A 186 22.84 -2.84 9.07
C ARG A 186 24.32 -2.49 9.23
N LYS A 187 25.04 -2.33 8.12
CA LYS A 187 26.48 -2.00 8.13
C LYS A 187 26.74 -0.56 8.58
N ASN A 188 26.07 0.42 7.97
CA ASN A 188 26.37 1.84 8.16
C ASN A 188 25.81 2.38 9.47
N LEU A 189 24.69 1.83 9.95
CA LEU A 189 24.09 2.20 11.22
C LEU A 189 24.40 1.20 12.34
N ASP A 190 25.23 0.17 12.14
CA ASP A 190 25.51 -0.88 13.14
C ASP A 190 24.26 -1.45 13.84
N VAL A 191 23.21 -1.72 13.05
CA VAL A 191 21.93 -2.28 13.53
C VAL A 191 21.75 -3.72 13.06
N LYS A 192 20.94 -4.50 13.78
CA LYS A 192 20.64 -5.89 13.41
C LYS A 192 19.31 -6.01 12.68
N ILE A 193 18.25 -5.30 13.10
CA ILE A 193 16.89 -5.38 12.53
C ILE A 193 16.48 -6.86 12.39
N LYS A 194 16.27 -7.54 13.52
CA LYS A 194 15.96 -8.98 13.57
C LYS A 194 14.46 -9.24 13.44
N THR A 195 13.94 -9.17 12.23
CA THR A 195 12.57 -9.55 11.93
C THR A 195 12.44 -11.04 11.65
N LYS A 196 11.29 -11.65 11.99
CA LYS A 196 10.94 -13.05 11.69
C LYS A 196 10.93 -13.32 10.19
N LYS A 197 10.51 -12.35 9.39
CA LYS A 197 10.57 -12.42 7.93
C LYS A 197 11.98 -12.09 7.44
N GLN A 198 12.56 -12.98 6.65
CA GLN A 198 13.85 -12.77 6.02
C GLN A 198 13.78 -11.57 5.06
N ASN A 199 14.79 -10.69 5.13
CA ASN A 199 14.95 -9.52 4.25
C ASN A 199 13.84 -8.46 4.31
N LYS A 200 13.06 -8.37 5.39
CA LYS A 200 12.10 -7.28 5.55
C LYS A 200 12.86 -5.94 5.64
N THR A 201 12.51 -5.01 4.76
CA THR A 201 12.90 -3.59 4.87
C THR A 201 11.80 -2.84 5.59
N LEU A 202 12.19 -1.80 6.33
CA LEU A 202 11.25 -0.84 6.91
C LEU A 202 10.95 0.25 5.87
N ASP A 203 10.11 1.22 6.23
CA ASP A 203 9.66 2.24 5.29
C ASP A 203 10.64 3.44 5.27
N LEU A 204 10.99 3.99 6.44
CA LEU A 204 11.83 5.20 6.55
C LEU A 204 12.99 5.05 7.56
N ILE A 205 14.06 5.81 7.32
CA ILE A 205 15.14 6.10 8.27
C ILE A 205 15.13 7.62 8.50
N ILE A 206 14.96 8.04 9.75
CA ILE A 206 14.88 9.44 10.14
C ILE A 206 16.07 9.73 11.05
N LYS A 207 16.82 10.79 10.75
CA LYS A 207 17.94 11.26 11.57
C LYS A 207 17.63 12.63 12.13
N ALA A 208 17.81 12.78 13.44
CA ALA A 208 17.69 14.04 14.16
C ALA A 208 18.91 14.20 15.08
N LYS A 209 19.93 14.90 14.58
CA LYS A 209 21.27 15.01 15.17
C LYS A 209 21.88 13.63 15.39
N SER A 210 22.11 13.25 16.65
CA SER A 210 22.62 11.95 17.07
C SER A 210 21.56 10.85 17.02
N GLU A 211 20.28 11.22 17.06
CA GLU A 211 19.18 10.25 17.12
C GLU A 211 18.90 9.69 15.73
N THR A 212 18.75 8.36 15.66
CA THR A 212 18.34 7.67 14.44
C THR A 212 17.14 6.79 14.73
N LEU A 213 16.09 6.98 13.94
CA LEU A 213 14.80 6.31 14.08
C LEU A 213 14.52 5.49 12.82
N LEU A 214 14.14 4.24 13.01
CA LEU A 214 13.72 3.33 11.94
C LEU A 214 12.20 3.17 12.00
N CYS A 215 11.50 3.56 10.94
CA CYS A 215 10.05 3.64 10.93
C CYS A 215 9.42 2.61 9.98
N GLU A 216 8.46 1.86 10.51
CA GLU A 216 7.50 1.08 9.74
C GLU A 216 6.14 1.77 9.83
N ALA A 217 5.51 2.01 8.68
CA ALA A 217 4.23 2.67 8.52
C ALA A 217 3.18 1.70 7.94
N LYS A 218 1.98 1.74 8.50
CA LYS A 218 0.80 1.07 7.92
C LYS A 218 -0.40 2.00 7.94
N HIS A 219 -1.23 1.88 6.91
CA HIS A 219 -2.51 2.57 6.82
C HIS A 219 -3.64 1.55 6.77
N LEU A 220 -4.53 1.58 7.76
CA LEU A 220 -5.59 0.60 7.94
C LEU A 220 -6.95 1.26 8.20
N ASN A 221 -7.95 0.93 7.37
CA ASN A 221 -9.31 1.48 7.48
C ASN A 221 -10.36 0.46 7.95
N THR A 222 -10.06 -0.83 7.90
CA THR A 222 -10.97 -1.92 8.28
C THR A 222 -10.22 -2.97 9.12
N SER A 223 -10.93 -4.01 9.56
CA SER A 223 -10.39 -5.22 10.23
C SER A 223 -10.50 -6.46 9.33
N GLY A 224 -9.55 -7.40 9.43
CA GLY A 224 -9.54 -8.66 8.67
C GLY A 224 -8.18 -9.37 8.67
N GLY A 225 -8.14 -10.63 8.22
CA GLY A 225 -6.97 -11.51 8.38
C GLY A 225 -5.66 -10.98 7.78
N GLY A 226 -5.70 -10.30 6.64
CA GLY A 226 -4.52 -9.67 6.04
C GLY A 226 -4.00 -8.45 6.84
N GLN A 227 -4.88 -7.78 7.58
CA GLN A 227 -4.57 -6.58 8.35
C GLN A 227 -4.02 -6.95 9.74
N ASP A 228 -4.51 -8.05 10.31
CA ASP A 228 -3.96 -8.60 11.55
C ASP A 228 -2.46 -8.88 11.45
N LYS A 229 -2.03 -9.40 10.28
CA LYS A 229 -0.62 -9.61 9.99
C LYS A 229 0.16 -8.30 9.99
N GLN A 230 -0.41 -7.21 9.49
CA GLN A 230 0.24 -5.89 9.48
C GLN A 230 0.36 -5.30 10.88
N ILE A 231 -0.62 -5.51 11.76
CA ILE A 231 -0.54 -5.10 13.17
C ILE A 231 0.51 -5.93 13.91
N SER A 232 0.51 -7.25 13.74
CA SER A 232 1.54 -8.11 14.33
C SER A 232 2.95 -7.72 13.87
N GLU A 233 3.10 -7.29 12.61
CA GLU A 233 4.35 -6.74 12.11
C GLU A 233 4.75 -5.44 12.82
N LEU A 234 3.83 -4.50 13.02
CA LEU A 234 4.12 -3.27 13.79
C LEU A 234 4.49 -3.56 15.25
N ILE A 235 3.81 -4.51 15.89
CA ILE A 235 4.11 -4.94 17.26
C ILE A 235 5.49 -5.60 17.33
N GLU A 236 5.85 -6.41 16.33
CA GLU A 236 7.17 -7.03 16.24
C GLU A 236 8.28 -5.97 16.14
N ILE A 237 8.11 -4.96 15.30
CA ILE A 237 9.07 -3.84 15.16
C ILE A 237 9.23 -3.08 16.49
N LEU A 238 8.12 -2.82 17.18
CA LEU A 238 8.13 -2.14 18.49
C LEU A 238 8.94 -2.94 19.54
N GLY A 239 8.99 -4.26 19.40
CA GLY A 239 9.73 -5.16 20.28
C GLY A 239 11.24 -5.24 20.03
N LEU A 240 11.74 -4.67 18.92
CA LEU A 240 13.16 -4.74 18.56
C LEU A 240 14.03 -3.83 19.43
N THR A 241 15.27 -4.23 19.63
CA THR A 241 16.27 -3.44 20.37
C THR A 241 17.61 -3.46 19.66
N GLU A 242 18.30 -2.33 19.67
CA GLU A 242 19.65 -2.17 19.12
C GLU A 242 20.61 -1.69 20.20
N LYS A 243 21.91 -1.95 20.02
CA LYS A 243 22.93 -1.62 21.03
C LYS A 243 23.38 -0.16 21.01
N ASN A 244 23.06 0.56 19.94
CA ASN A 244 23.65 1.85 19.59
C ASN A 244 22.64 3.00 19.65
N GLY A 245 21.58 2.86 20.43
CA GLY A 245 20.58 3.92 20.61
C GLY A 245 19.67 4.17 19.41
N VAL A 246 19.67 3.28 18.40
CA VAL A 246 18.69 3.36 17.31
C VAL A 246 17.32 2.92 17.81
N SER A 247 16.35 3.80 17.59
CA SER A 247 14.97 3.64 18.03
C SER A 247 14.06 3.18 16.90
N TYR A 248 12.97 2.51 17.24
CA TYR A 248 11.95 2.08 16.27
C TYR A 248 10.65 2.88 16.40
N ILE A 249 10.05 3.21 15.27
CA ILE A 249 8.71 3.81 15.18
C ILE A 249 7.77 2.83 14.48
N SER A 250 6.75 2.38 15.21
CA SER A 250 5.60 1.67 14.68
C SER A 250 4.47 2.68 14.45
N PHE A 251 4.31 3.10 13.19
CA PHE A 251 3.32 4.09 12.78
C PHE A 251 2.05 3.43 12.24
N LEU A 252 0.91 3.74 12.86
CA LEU A 252 -0.39 3.25 12.43
C LEU A 252 -1.35 4.42 12.11
N ASP A 253 -1.67 4.54 10.83
CA ASP A 253 -2.62 5.48 10.26
C ASP A 253 -3.97 4.83 9.94
N GLY A 254 -4.97 5.67 9.70
CA GLY A 254 -6.31 5.29 9.30
C GLY A 254 -7.24 4.97 10.47
N LYS A 255 -8.52 4.77 10.12
CA LYS A 255 -9.61 4.57 11.10
C LYS A 255 -9.33 3.42 12.08
N TYR A 256 -8.58 2.40 11.66
CA TYR A 256 -8.27 1.25 12.52
C TYR A 256 -7.37 1.64 13.70
N SER A 257 -6.53 2.68 13.57
CA SER A 257 -5.76 3.23 14.68
C SER A 257 -6.67 3.66 15.85
N ASN A 258 -7.79 4.32 15.52
CA ASN A 258 -8.79 4.77 16.51
C ASN A 258 -9.44 3.59 17.24
N ILE A 259 -9.68 2.49 16.52
CA ILE A 259 -10.23 1.26 17.10
C ILE A 259 -9.20 0.59 18.00
N LEU A 260 -7.96 0.45 17.53
CA LEU A 260 -6.91 -0.24 18.27
C LEU A 260 -6.53 0.50 19.55
N LEU A 261 -6.50 1.84 19.53
CA LEU A 261 -6.09 2.67 20.66
C LEU A 261 -7.23 3.04 21.62
N SER A 262 -8.50 2.78 21.27
CA SER A 262 -9.63 3.09 22.16
C SER A 262 -9.61 2.27 23.46
N ASP A 263 -10.23 2.80 24.53
CA ASP A 263 -10.40 2.07 25.79
C ASP A 263 -11.62 1.13 25.76
N SER A 264 -12.53 1.31 24.80
CA SER A 264 -13.75 0.51 24.67
C SER A 264 -13.49 -0.83 23.98
N GLY A 265 -14.27 -1.83 24.40
CA GLY A 265 -14.10 -3.24 24.07
C GLY A 265 -14.17 -3.57 22.59
N HIS A 266 -13.25 -4.43 22.16
CA HIS A 266 -13.33 -5.24 20.97
C HIS A 266 -12.61 -6.57 21.28
N GLY A 267 -13.07 -7.68 20.71
CA GLY A 267 -12.81 -9.06 21.15
C GLY A 267 -11.35 -9.44 21.44
N ASP A 268 -11.14 -10.65 21.97
CA ASP A 268 -9.89 -11.13 22.58
C ASP A 268 -8.59 -10.79 21.83
N LYS A 269 -8.67 -10.73 20.50
CA LYS A 269 -7.55 -10.37 19.63
C LYS A 269 -7.05 -8.93 19.81
N ILE A 270 -7.94 -7.93 19.77
CA ILE A 270 -7.55 -6.52 19.96
C ILE A 270 -7.05 -6.32 21.38
N THR A 271 -7.68 -6.98 22.35
CA THR A 271 -7.21 -6.97 23.74
C THR A 271 -5.79 -7.52 23.87
N THR A 272 -5.48 -8.62 23.19
CA THR A 272 -4.12 -9.17 23.13
C THR A 272 -3.14 -8.20 22.48
N GLN A 273 -3.47 -7.62 21.33
CA GLN A 273 -2.61 -6.64 20.64
C GLN A 273 -2.32 -5.42 21.53
N ARG A 274 -3.33 -4.86 22.21
CA ARG A 274 -3.16 -3.74 23.15
C ARG A 274 -2.21 -4.11 24.31
N LYS A 275 -2.35 -5.32 24.86
CA LYS A 275 -1.45 -5.82 25.92
C LYS A 275 -0.01 -5.94 25.44
N GLU A 276 0.20 -6.47 24.23
CA GLU A 276 1.53 -6.59 23.63
C GLU A 276 2.16 -5.22 23.35
N ILE A 277 1.39 -4.27 22.80
CA ILE A 277 1.86 -2.90 22.57
C ILE A 277 2.32 -2.27 23.88
N LYS A 278 1.48 -2.30 24.92
CA LYS A 278 1.85 -1.75 26.24
C LYS A 278 3.07 -2.44 26.84
N LYS A 279 3.16 -3.77 26.73
CA LYS A 279 4.32 -4.54 27.17
C LYS A 279 5.60 -4.07 26.49
N PHE A 280 5.60 -3.94 25.16
CA PHE A 280 6.80 -3.52 24.43
C PHE A 280 7.14 -2.04 24.64
N LEU A 281 6.16 -1.14 24.76
CA LEU A 281 6.42 0.25 25.13
C LEU A 281 7.10 0.36 26.50
N ASN A 282 6.64 -0.41 27.49
CA ASN A 282 7.23 -0.42 28.82
C ASN A 282 8.65 -1.03 28.84
N ASN A 283 8.89 -2.06 28.03
CA ASN A 283 10.18 -2.74 27.98
C ASN A 283 11.22 -2.00 27.12
N ASN A 284 10.78 -1.23 26.13
CA ASN A 284 11.61 -0.51 25.17
C ASN A 284 11.22 0.98 25.18
N PRO A 285 11.67 1.76 26.18
CA PRO A 285 11.24 3.14 26.39
C PRO A 285 11.60 4.10 25.24
N ASP A 286 12.57 3.71 24.41
CA ASP A 286 13.04 4.48 23.26
C ASP A 286 12.35 4.08 21.95
N ASN A 287 11.41 3.14 21.96
CA ASN A 287 10.60 2.78 20.79
C ASN A 287 9.20 3.36 20.90
N TYR A 288 8.61 3.72 19.77
CA TYR A 288 7.39 4.51 19.72
C TYR A 288 6.28 3.79 18.95
N TRP A 289 5.08 3.74 19.54
CA TRP A 289 3.86 3.44 18.82
C TRP A 289 3.06 4.73 18.66
N VAL A 290 2.87 5.19 17.42
CA VAL A 290 2.26 6.49 17.17
C VAL A 290 1.31 6.48 15.97
N ASN A 291 0.31 7.35 16.02
CA ASN A 291 -0.44 7.78 14.86
C ASN A 291 0.06 9.15 14.38
N THR A 292 -0.65 9.83 13.48
CA THR A 292 -0.29 11.14 12.92
C THR A 292 -0.02 12.19 13.99
N ALA A 293 -0.87 12.27 15.01
CA ALA A 293 -0.74 13.25 16.07
C ALA A 293 0.49 12.97 16.96
N GLY A 294 0.66 11.71 17.39
CA GLY A 294 1.82 11.31 18.18
C GLY A 294 3.13 11.48 17.42
N PHE A 295 3.15 11.10 16.14
CA PHE A 295 4.30 11.28 15.27
C PHE A 295 4.65 12.76 15.11
N THR A 296 3.66 13.61 14.83
CA THR A 296 3.86 15.06 14.71
C THR A 296 4.44 15.66 15.99
N SER A 297 3.96 15.21 17.16
CA SER A 297 4.49 15.66 18.46
C SER A 297 5.92 15.18 18.70
N LEU A 298 6.20 13.90 18.43
CA LEU A 298 7.55 13.31 18.54
C LEU A 298 8.56 14.07 17.68
N ILE A 299 8.24 14.30 16.41
CA ILE A 299 9.11 15.05 15.49
C ILE A 299 9.28 16.50 15.95
N SER A 300 8.26 17.11 16.54
CA SER A 300 8.36 18.47 17.06
C SER A 300 9.30 18.59 18.26
N ASP A 301 9.38 17.57 19.11
CA ASP A 301 10.27 17.56 20.28
C ASP A 301 11.71 17.14 19.92
N LEU A 302 11.88 16.39 18.82
CA LEU A 302 13.20 16.07 18.25
C LEU A 302 13.89 17.27 17.58
N LYS A 303 13.13 18.31 17.21
CA LYS A 303 13.65 19.52 16.55
C LYS A 303 14.03 20.60 17.57
#